data_AF-A0A7K0QLB3-F1
#
_entry.id   AF-A0A7K0QLB3-F1
#
_cell.length_a   1.000
_cell.length_b   1.000
_cell.length_c   1.000
_cell.angle_alpha   90.00
_cell.angle_beta   90.00
_cell.angle_gamma   90.00
#
_symmetry.space_group_name_H-M   'P 1'
#
loop_
_entity.id
_entity.type
_entity.pdbx_description
1 polymer ?
#
loop_
_entity_poly.entity_id
_entity_poly.type
_entity_poly.pdbx_seq_one_letter_code
_entity_poly.pdbx_strand_id
1 'polypeptide(L)'
;MTEPATGATDSAGMRLLGLVDTEDPYDVDDAEILPLQIQAAHEAFARMRPLIPLLDRRATEAGIEKITSLADVVPLLFSHTVHKSYPQSFIQKGRWDRLLEWYDSLAAQPLVDAVDLTDVENIDDFAAALTRAGMLPHVTSGTSGKISLINNTPGDRDRAERIGAAVVGWPRPLRTKGSMHFYGLVPSSGYSKHVEFTRSLAETFAPEGKRHFL
;
A
#
# COMPACT_ATOMS: atom_id res chain seq x y z
N MET A 1 11.54 32.11 5.49
CA MET A 1 12.46 31.05 5.95
C MET A 1 11.73 30.33 7.05
N THR A 2 10.96 29.32 6.66
CA THR A 2 9.99 28.65 7.53
C THR A 2 10.70 27.45 8.13
N GLU A 3 10.76 27.37 9.46
CA GLU A 3 11.32 26.22 10.18
C GLU A 3 10.61 24.92 9.75
N PRO A 4 11.35 23.81 9.53
CA PRO A 4 10.72 22.51 9.36
C PRO A 4 10.21 22.03 10.72
N ALA A 5 8.94 21.63 10.76
CA ALA A 5 8.31 21.03 11.93
C ALA A 5 9.09 19.80 12.40
N THR A 6 9.64 19.88 13.61
CA THR A 6 10.45 18.87 14.32
C THR A 6 9.65 17.67 14.85
N GLY A 7 8.48 17.36 14.29
CA GLY A 7 7.58 16.31 14.79
C GLY A 7 7.64 14.96 14.08
N ALA A 8 8.41 14.80 13.00
CA ALA A 8 8.27 13.66 12.08
C ALA A 8 9.21 12.46 12.35
N THR A 9 10.21 12.59 13.21
CA THR A 9 11.31 11.59 13.31
C THR A 9 11.13 10.54 14.42
N ASP A 10 10.14 10.67 15.31
CA ASP A 10 10.07 9.88 16.55
C ASP A 10 8.72 9.18 16.81
N SER A 11 7.95 8.88 15.75
CA SER A 11 6.67 8.17 15.90
C SER A 11 6.86 6.66 16.18
N ALA A 12 5.95 6.05 16.93
CA ALA A 12 5.98 4.60 17.18
C ALA A 12 5.93 3.80 15.88
N GLY A 13 5.16 4.28 14.89
CA GLY A 13 5.13 3.68 13.56
C GLY A 13 6.49 3.69 12.86
N MET A 14 7.23 4.79 12.92
CA MET A 14 8.57 4.85 12.33
C MET A 14 9.58 3.97 13.06
N ARG A 15 9.46 3.86 14.39
CA ARG A 15 10.28 2.93 15.19
C ARG A 15 10.04 1.47 14.82
N LEU A 16 8.78 1.03 14.69
CA LEU A 16 8.46 -0.33 14.21
C LEU A 16 9.04 -0.60 12.83
N LEU A 17 8.87 0.35 11.93
CA LEU A 17 9.32 0.22 10.56
C LEU A 17 10.86 0.27 10.46
N GLY A 18 11.53 0.87 11.44
CA GLY A 18 12.98 0.84 11.58
C GLY A 18 13.54 -0.50 12.03
N LEU A 19 12.74 -1.37 12.66
CA LEU A 19 13.18 -2.71 13.07
C LEU A 19 13.65 -3.55 11.87
N VAL A 20 13.15 -3.27 10.67
CA VAL A 20 13.53 -3.96 9.43
C VAL A 20 15.03 -3.87 9.09
N ASP A 21 15.75 -2.89 9.66
CA ASP A 21 17.18 -2.71 9.44
C ASP A 21 18.04 -3.39 10.54
N THR A 22 17.42 -4.02 11.53
CA THR A 22 18.13 -4.79 12.57
C THR A 22 18.62 -6.13 12.02
N GLU A 23 19.49 -6.82 12.77
CA GLU A 23 20.06 -8.10 12.32
C GLU A 23 18.98 -9.19 12.16
N ASP A 24 18.03 -9.25 13.09
CA ASP A 24 16.82 -10.07 12.98
C ASP A 24 15.58 -9.25 13.37
N PRO A 25 14.78 -8.76 12.40
CA PRO A 25 13.60 -7.94 12.67
C PRO A 25 12.48 -8.69 13.38
N TYR A 26 12.60 -10.02 13.55
CA TYR A 26 11.62 -10.85 14.24
C TYR A 26 12.09 -11.31 15.63
N ASP A 27 13.34 -11.02 16.01
CA ASP A 27 13.89 -11.32 17.35
C ASP A 27 13.65 -10.15 18.30
N VAL A 28 12.38 -9.85 18.57
CA VAL A 28 11.94 -8.80 19.50
C VAL A 28 10.95 -9.40 20.49
N ASP A 29 11.14 -9.14 21.78
CA ASP A 29 10.27 -9.66 22.83
C ASP A 29 8.84 -9.12 22.69
N ASP A 30 7.85 -10.01 22.88
CA ASP A 30 6.43 -9.68 22.80
C ASP A 30 6.04 -8.54 23.76
N ALA A 31 6.65 -8.50 24.96
CA ALA A 31 6.41 -7.47 25.97
C ALA A 31 6.93 -6.08 25.54
N GLU A 32 7.87 -6.03 24.59
CA GLU A 32 8.41 -4.80 24.03
C GLU A 32 7.70 -4.38 22.75
N ILE A 33 7.39 -5.33 21.86
CA ILE A 33 6.82 -5.04 20.53
C ILE A 33 5.33 -4.70 20.61
N LEU A 34 4.55 -5.37 21.46
CA LEU A 34 3.10 -5.19 21.50
C LEU A 34 2.69 -3.77 21.93
N PRO A 35 3.25 -3.17 23.00
CA PRO A 35 2.97 -1.79 23.35
C PRO A 35 3.31 -0.81 22.21
N LEU A 36 4.42 -1.06 21.51
CA LEU A 36 4.85 -0.24 20.38
C LEU A 36 3.88 -0.36 19.17
N GLN A 37 3.39 -1.58 18.88
CA GLN A 37 2.36 -1.84 17.85
C GLN A 37 1.05 -1.14 18.17
N ILE A 38 0.57 -1.21 19.42
CA ILE A 38 -0.66 -0.52 19.84
C ILE A 38 -0.50 1.00 19.69
N GLN A 39 0.64 1.55 20.12
CA GLN A 39 0.92 2.98 19.96
C GLN A 39 0.95 3.39 18.48
N ALA A 40 1.65 2.63 17.64
CA ALA A 40 1.72 2.92 16.20
C ALA A 40 0.35 2.81 15.51
N ALA A 41 -0.45 1.82 15.88
CA ALA A 41 -1.82 1.67 15.39
C ALA A 41 -2.67 2.87 15.80
N HIS A 42 -2.57 3.32 17.06
CA HIS A 42 -3.26 4.51 17.52
C HIS A 42 -2.85 5.78 16.76
N GLU A 43 -1.54 6.01 16.57
CA GLU A 43 -1.01 7.14 15.79
C GLU A 43 -1.51 7.12 14.34
N ALA A 44 -1.51 5.94 13.71
CA ALA A 44 -2.03 5.76 12.36
C ALA A 44 -3.53 6.03 12.28
N PHE A 45 -4.31 5.53 13.23
CA PHE A 45 -5.75 5.76 13.31
C PHE A 45 -6.09 7.23 13.50
N ALA A 46 -5.44 7.91 14.46
CA ALA A 46 -5.65 9.33 14.71
C ALA A 46 -5.35 10.19 13.47
N ARG A 47 -4.31 9.83 12.70
CA ARG A 47 -3.96 10.51 11.45
C ARG A 47 -4.95 10.21 10.31
N MET A 48 -5.40 8.97 10.18
CA MET A 48 -6.20 8.52 9.03
C MET A 48 -7.71 8.75 9.20
N ARG A 49 -8.24 8.72 10.43
CA ARG A 49 -9.68 8.92 10.69
C ARG A 49 -10.25 10.19 10.07
N PRO A 50 -9.64 11.39 10.21
CA PRO A 50 -10.18 12.59 9.58
C PRO A 50 -10.04 12.62 8.05
N LEU A 51 -9.20 11.76 7.48
CA LEU A 51 -8.91 11.74 6.03
C LEU A 51 -9.74 10.70 5.28
N ILE A 52 -10.18 9.62 5.94
CA ILE A 52 -10.88 8.50 5.31
C ILE A 52 -12.31 8.44 5.88
N PRO A 53 -13.33 8.98 5.18
CA PRO A 53 -14.70 9.05 5.70
C PRO A 53 -15.30 7.69 6.10
N LEU A 54 -14.94 6.62 5.40
CA LEU A 54 -15.39 5.27 5.74
C LEU A 54 -14.79 4.77 7.07
N LEU A 55 -13.55 5.14 7.38
CA LEU A 55 -12.90 4.80 8.65
C LEU A 55 -13.59 5.54 9.80
N ASP A 56 -13.87 6.83 9.64
CA ASP A 56 -14.59 7.62 10.64
C ASP A 56 -15.98 7.07 10.95
N ARG A 57 -16.74 6.69 9.91
CA ARG A 57 -18.05 6.05 10.09
C ARG A 57 -17.95 4.77 10.91
N ARG A 58 -17.03 3.87 10.56
CA ARG A 58 -16.82 2.61 11.28
C ARG A 58 -16.39 2.82 12.73
N ALA A 59 -15.49 3.77 12.97
CA ALA A 59 -15.06 4.13 14.30
C ALA A 59 -16.22 4.62 15.16
N THR A 60 -17.07 5.50 14.60
CA THR A 60 -18.27 6.02 15.27
C THR A 60 -19.28 4.91 15.57
N GLU A 61 -19.57 4.05 14.61
CA GLU A 61 -20.49 2.91 14.79
C GLU A 61 -20.00 1.90 15.83
N ALA A 62 -18.68 1.67 15.90
CA ALA A 62 -18.05 0.78 16.88
C ALA A 62 -17.80 1.45 18.25
N GLY A 63 -18.03 2.75 18.39
CA GLY A 63 -17.74 3.51 19.61
C GLY A 63 -16.24 3.63 19.92
N ILE A 64 -15.38 3.62 18.90
CA ILE A 64 -13.92 3.62 19.06
C ILE A 64 -13.37 5.02 18.81
N GLU A 65 -12.93 5.66 19.90
CA GLU A 65 -12.26 6.96 19.85
C GLU A 65 -10.72 6.84 19.91
N LYS A 66 -10.22 5.75 20.48
CA LYS A 66 -8.79 5.48 20.68
C LYS A 66 -8.51 4.00 20.52
N ILE A 67 -7.34 3.66 19.99
CA ILE A 67 -6.82 2.29 19.99
C ILE A 67 -6.00 2.11 21.27
N THR A 68 -6.42 1.18 22.10
CA THR A 68 -5.77 0.79 23.36
C THR A 68 -5.39 -0.68 23.40
N SER A 69 -5.91 -1.48 22.47
CA SER A 69 -5.63 -2.90 22.31
C SER A 69 -5.71 -3.31 20.84
N LEU A 70 -5.18 -4.49 20.50
CA LEU A 70 -5.35 -5.07 19.16
C LEU A 70 -6.83 -5.35 18.82
N ALA A 71 -7.68 -5.61 19.82
CA ALA A 71 -9.10 -5.86 19.61
C ALA A 71 -9.83 -4.63 19.05
N ASP A 72 -9.38 -3.42 19.41
CA ASP A 72 -9.94 -2.16 18.89
C ASP A 72 -9.69 -2.00 17.38
N VAL A 73 -8.66 -2.66 16.83
CA VAL A 73 -8.32 -2.59 15.40
C VAL A 73 -9.31 -3.40 14.56
N VAL A 74 -9.77 -4.55 15.06
CA VAL A 74 -10.59 -5.52 14.32
C VAL A 74 -11.83 -4.90 13.65
N PRO A 75 -12.71 -4.15 14.35
CA PRO A 75 -13.89 -3.56 13.72
C PRO A 75 -13.57 -2.43 12.71
N LEU A 76 -12.36 -1.86 12.77
CA LEU A 76 -11.90 -0.80 11.88
C LEU A 76 -11.40 -1.32 10.53
N LEU A 77 -11.10 -2.62 10.42
CA LEU A 77 -10.61 -3.22 9.19
C LEU A 77 -11.67 -3.23 8.08
N PHE A 78 -11.24 -2.95 6.85
CA PHE A 78 -12.10 -3.03 5.68
C PHE A 78 -12.10 -4.46 5.12
N SER A 79 -13.28 -4.99 4.83
CA SER A 79 -13.40 -6.27 4.12
C SER A 79 -12.93 -6.11 2.68
N HIS A 80 -12.43 -7.19 2.09
CA HIS A 80 -12.01 -7.22 0.67
C HIS A 80 -13.12 -6.77 -0.30
N THR A 81 -14.39 -6.85 0.10
CA THR A 81 -15.54 -6.39 -0.71
C THR A 81 -15.62 -4.87 -0.84
N VAL A 82 -15.08 -4.12 0.13
CA VAL A 82 -15.04 -2.65 0.10
C VAL A 82 -14.27 -2.18 -1.14
N HIS A 83 -13.10 -2.78 -1.41
CA HIS A 83 -12.23 -2.45 -2.54
C HIS A 83 -12.76 -2.86 -3.91
N LYS A 84 -13.95 -3.49 -3.96
CA LYS A 84 -14.66 -3.84 -5.19
C LYS A 84 -16.15 -3.51 -5.09
N SER A 85 -16.51 -2.48 -4.33
CA SER A 85 -17.90 -2.10 -4.07
C SER A 85 -18.51 -1.22 -5.16
N TYR A 86 -17.71 -0.63 -6.06
CA TYR A 86 -18.21 0.18 -7.18
C TYR A 86 -19.21 -0.57 -8.07
N PRO A 87 -20.29 0.03 -8.55
CA PRO A 87 -21.19 -0.60 -9.51
C PRO A 87 -20.46 -1.10 -10.77
N GLN A 88 -20.71 -2.35 -11.20
CA GLN A 88 -20.10 -2.91 -12.42
C GLN A 88 -20.43 -2.07 -13.67
N SER A 89 -21.58 -1.41 -13.66
CA SER A 89 -22.00 -0.49 -14.71
C SER A 89 -21.06 0.69 -14.92
N PHE A 90 -20.21 1.04 -13.94
CA PHE A 90 -19.24 2.11 -14.13
C PHE A 90 -18.22 1.74 -15.21
N ILE A 91 -17.66 0.54 -15.13
CA ILE A 91 -16.74 0.02 -16.14
C ILE A 91 -17.47 -0.25 -17.45
N GLN A 92 -18.60 -0.97 -17.41
CA GLN A 92 -19.33 -1.37 -18.63
C GLN A 92 -19.84 -0.20 -19.48
N LYS A 93 -20.09 0.96 -18.86
CA LYS A 93 -20.60 2.15 -19.53
C LYS A 93 -19.55 3.27 -19.66
N GLY A 94 -18.27 2.98 -19.39
CA GLY A 94 -17.19 3.97 -19.46
C GLY A 94 -17.39 5.17 -18.52
N ARG A 95 -18.06 4.99 -17.38
CA ARG A 95 -18.26 6.02 -16.35
C ARG A 95 -17.06 6.11 -15.42
N TRP A 96 -15.92 6.44 -16.01
CA TRP A 96 -14.64 6.58 -15.31
C TRP A 96 -14.67 7.73 -14.30
N ASP A 97 -15.46 8.77 -14.57
CA ASP A 97 -15.79 9.85 -13.63
C ASP A 97 -16.31 9.31 -12.30
N ARG A 98 -17.30 8.42 -12.37
CA ARG A 98 -17.92 7.80 -11.17
C ARG A 98 -17.03 6.76 -10.53
N LEU A 99 -16.21 6.06 -11.31
CA LEU A 99 -15.21 5.15 -10.76
C LEU A 99 -14.15 5.92 -9.96
N LEU A 100 -13.70 7.08 -10.46
CA LEU A 100 -12.77 7.96 -9.77
C LEU A 100 -13.36 8.53 -8.48
N GLU A 101 -14.59 9.06 -8.50
CA GLU A 101 -15.29 9.51 -7.29
C GLU A 101 -15.37 8.41 -6.22
N TRP A 102 -15.70 7.18 -6.63
CA TRP A 102 -15.72 6.04 -5.71
C TRP A 102 -14.32 5.70 -5.19
N TYR A 103 -13.31 5.69 -6.05
CA TYR A 103 -11.94 5.35 -5.68
C TYR A 103 -11.35 6.37 -4.70
N ASP A 104 -11.65 7.66 -4.92
CA ASP A 104 -11.30 8.79 -4.07
C ASP A 104 -11.89 8.67 -2.66
N SER A 105 -13.11 8.14 -2.53
CA SER A 105 -13.75 7.92 -1.22
C SER A 105 -13.00 6.92 -0.31
N LEU A 106 -12.09 6.13 -0.89
CA LEU A 106 -11.23 5.17 -0.20
C LEU A 106 -9.79 5.68 -0.05
N ALA A 107 -9.47 6.88 -0.52
CA ALA A 107 -8.14 7.46 -0.49
C ALA A 107 -7.98 8.40 0.71
N ALA A 108 -6.74 8.55 1.20
CA ALA A 108 -6.42 9.53 2.24
C ALA A 108 -6.08 10.91 1.66
N GLN A 109 -5.98 11.04 0.34
CA GLN A 109 -5.67 12.27 -0.38
C GLN A 109 -6.70 12.44 -1.51
N PRO A 110 -7.28 13.64 -1.71
CA PRO A 110 -8.22 13.89 -2.80
C PRO A 110 -7.57 13.71 -4.18
N LEU A 111 -8.24 13.00 -5.08
CA LEU A 111 -7.77 12.60 -6.40
C LEU A 111 -8.62 13.14 -7.55
N VAL A 112 -9.89 13.48 -7.32
CA VAL A 112 -10.87 13.82 -8.37
C VAL A 112 -10.38 14.96 -9.27
N ASP A 113 -9.71 15.97 -8.69
CA ASP A 113 -9.20 17.13 -9.44
C ASP A 113 -7.80 16.92 -10.04
N ALA A 114 -7.12 15.83 -9.67
CA ALA A 114 -5.73 15.56 -10.05
C ALA A 114 -5.59 14.56 -11.21
N VAL A 115 -6.65 13.81 -11.53
CA VAL A 115 -6.60 12.69 -12.49
C VAL A 115 -7.29 13.09 -13.79
N ASP A 116 -6.53 13.13 -14.88
CA ASP A 116 -7.07 13.33 -16.23
C ASP A 116 -7.63 12.02 -16.81
N LEU A 117 -8.91 12.05 -17.18
CA LEU A 117 -9.67 10.91 -17.71
C LEU A 117 -9.96 11.01 -19.22
N THR A 118 -9.41 11.99 -19.93
CA THR A 118 -9.78 12.31 -21.33
C THR A 118 -9.65 11.11 -22.29
N ASP A 119 -8.63 10.27 -22.11
CA ASP A 119 -8.32 9.11 -22.98
C ASP A 119 -8.44 7.76 -22.24
N VAL A 120 -9.36 7.64 -21.29
CA VAL A 120 -9.56 6.40 -20.55
C VAL A 120 -10.66 5.56 -21.21
N GLU A 121 -10.29 4.42 -21.79
CA GLU A 121 -11.22 3.51 -22.47
C GLU A 121 -11.43 2.20 -21.72
N ASN A 122 -10.45 1.78 -20.93
CA ASN A 122 -10.48 0.54 -20.16
C ASN A 122 -9.82 0.71 -18.78
N ILE A 123 -9.74 -0.39 -18.02
CA ILE A 123 -9.20 -0.34 -16.66
C ILE A 123 -7.69 -0.10 -16.60
N ASP A 124 -6.95 -0.57 -17.60
CA ASP A 124 -5.51 -0.38 -17.66
C ASP A 124 -5.21 1.11 -17.94
N ASP A 125 -6.00 1.77 -18.78
CA ASP A 125 -5.91 3.22 -19.00
C ASP A 125 -6.25 4.00 -17.74
N PHE A 126 -7.26 3.54 -16.98
CA PHE A 126 -7.64 4.14 -15.71
C PHE A 126 -6.50 4.02 -14.67
N ALA A 127 -5.88 2.84 -14.57
CA ALA A 127 -4.72 2.61 -13.71
C ALA A 127 -3.51 3.47 -14.15
N ALA A 128 -3.32 3.65 -15.46
CA ALA A 128 -2.31 4.53 -16.02
C ALA A 128 -2.59 6.01 -15.71
N ALA A 129 -3.84 6.45 -15.77
CA ALA A 129 -4.25 7.82 -15.42
C ALA A 129 -3.96 8.13 -13.94
N LEU A 130 -4.34 7.22 -13.04
CA LEU A 130 -3.99 7.31 -11.63
C LEU A 130 -2.47 7.34 -11.42
N THR A 131 -1.73 6.54 -12.20
CA THR A 131 -0.25 6.53 -12.15
C THR A 131 0.37 7.85 -12.57
N ARG A 132 -0.14 8.48 -13.64
CA ARG A 132 0.30 9.82 -14.07
C ARG A 132 0.01 10.89 -13.03
N ALA A 133 -1.05 10.73 -12.25
CA ALA A 133 -1.40 11.62 -11.14
C ALA A 133 -0.58 11.36 -9.85
N GLY A 134 0.39 10.44 -9.88
CA GLY A 134 1.27 10.16 -8.74
C GLY A 134 0.76 9.09 -7.77
N MET A 135 -0.35 8.42 -8.09
CA MET A 135 -0.85 7.27 -7.33
C MET A 135 -0.31 5.97 -7.91
N LEU A 136 -0.36 4.87 -7.16
CA LEU A 136 0.11 3.56 -7.63
C LEU A 136 -0.96 2.48 -7.38
N PRO A 137 -2.11 2.56 -8.08
CA PRO A 137 -3.23 1.67 -7.80
C PRO A 137 -2.81 0.20 -7.88
N HIS A 138 -3.19 -0.58 -6.88
CA HIS A 138 -3.08 -2.03 -6.94
C HIS A 138 -4.39 -2.61 -7.45
N VAL A 139 -4.27 -3.33 -8.58
CA VAL A 139 -5.38 -4.06 -9.19
C VAL A 139 -5.20 -5.55 -8.91
N THR A 140 -6.23 -6.17 -8.32
CA THR A 140 -6.24 -7.62 -8.11
C THR A 140 -7.44 -8.23 -8.81
N SER A 141 -7.23 -9.30 -9.58
CA SER A 141 -8.33 -10.09 -10.14
C SER A 141 -8.90 -11.01 -9.06
N GLY A 142 -10.20 -10.88 -8.77
CA GLY A 142 -10.91 -11.82 -7.92
C GLY A 142 -11.43 -13.01 -8.72
N THR A 143 -11.68 -14.14 -8.04
CA THR A 143 -12.37 -15.31 -8.62
C THR A 143 -13.80 -15.00 -9.08
N SER A 144 -14.39 -13.91 -8.57
CA SER A 144 -15.72 -13.43 -8.93
C SER A 144 -15.76 -12.60 -10.22
N GLY A 145 -14.64 -12.47 -10.96
CA GLY A 145 -14.56 -11.69 -12.21
C GLY A 145 -14.53 -10.16 -12.04
N LYS A 146 -14.91 -9.66 -10.86
CA LYS A 146 -14.76 -8.25 -10.47
C LYS A 146 -13.40 -8.01 -9.82
N ILE A 147 -12.67 -7.03 -10.34
CA ILE A 147 -11.38 -6.62 -9.82
C ILE A 147 -11.54 -5.81 -8.52
N SER A 148 -10.51 -5.82 -7.69
CA SER A 148 -10.40 -4.88 -6.57
C SER A 148 -9.41 -3.79 -6.92
N LEU A 149 -9.72 -2.56 -6.54
CA LEU A 149 -8.87 -1.38 -6.68
C LEU A 149 -8.47 -0.90 -5.29
N ILE A 150 -7.17 -0.87 -5.03
CA ILE A 150 -6.60 -0.52 -3.73
C ILE A 150 -5.66 0.67 -3.90
N ASN A 151 -5.88 1.69 -3.07
CA ASN A 151 -5.05 2.88 -3.01
C ASN A 151 -3.62 2.55 -2.56
N ASN A 152 -2.64 3.12 -3.25
CA ASN A 152 -1.24 3.07 -2.87
C ASN A 152 -0.54 4.34 -3.31
N THR A 153 0.42 4.79 -2.51
CA THR A 153 1.28 5.93 -2.80
C THR A 153 2.70 5.47 -3.14
N PRO A 154 3.53 6.31 -3.77
CA PRO A 154 4.96 6.04 -3.93
C PRO A 154 5.66 5.67 -2.61
N GLY A 155 5.31 6.35 -1.51
CA GLY A 155 5.87 6.02 -0.19
C GLY A 155 5.47 4.64 0.34
N ASP A 156 4.29 4.13 -0.02
CA ASP A 156 3.87 2.76 0.31
C ASP A 156 4.68 1.73 -0.49
N ARG A 157 4.94 2.00 -1.77
CA ARG A 157 5.86 1.20 -2.60
C ARG A 157 7.26 1.18 -2.00
N ASP A 158 7.87 2.34 -1.76
CA ASP A 158 9.24 2.44 -1.24
C ASP A 158 9.40 1.65 0.07
N ARG A 159 8.37 1.72 0.94
CA ARG A 159 8.33 0.95 2.19
C ARG A 159 8.22 -0.55 1.93
N ALA A 160 7.34 -0.99 1.03
CA ALA A 160 7.18 -2.40 0.69
C ALA A 160 8.45 -2.98 0.05
N GLU A 161 9.13 -2.23 -0.81
CA GLU A 161 10.38 -2.63 -1.45
C GLU A 161 11.52 -2.75 -0.43
N ARG A 162 11.68 -1.75 0.45
CA ARG A 162 12.66 -1.80 1.55
C ARG A 162 12.44 -3.01 2.46
N ILE A 163 11.21 -3.23 2.91
CA ILE A 163 10.86 -4.37 3.78
C ILE A 163 11.08 -5.68 3.04
N GLY A 164 10.57 -5.80 1.81
CA GLY A 164 10.69 -7.00 0.98
C GLY A 164 12.14 -7.42 0.75
N ALA A 165 13.02 -6.45 0.44
CA ALA A 165 14.45 -6.69 0.28
C ALA A 165 15.15 -7.14 1.57
N ALA A 166 14.69 -6.68 2.73
CA ALA A 166 15.28 -7.05 4.02
C ALA A 166 14.85 -8.45 4.48
N VAL A 167 13.63 -8.88 4.16
CA VAL A 167 13.07 -10.15 4.67
C VAL A 167 13.09 -11.29 3.65
N VAL A 168 13.37 -11.02 2.37
CA VAL A 168 13.43 -12.08 1.36
C VAL A 168 14.52 -13.10 1.70
N GLY A 169 14.12 -14.37 1.80
CA GLY A 169 15.01 -15.46 2.22
C GLY A 169 15.08 -15.67 3.74
N TRP A 170 14.30 -14.95 4.56
CA TRP A 170 14.20 -15.20 6.00
C TRP A 170 13.96 -16.70 6.30
N PRO A 171 14.63 -17.29 7.31
CA PRO A 171 15.48 -16.67 8.34
C PRO A 171 16.92 -16.38 7.92
N ARG A 172 17.29 -16.60 6.64
CA ARG A 172 18.61 -16.26 6.10
C ARG A 172 18.48 -15.29 4.93
N PRO A 173 18.19 -14.01 5.21
CA PRO A 173 17.95 -13.03 4.16
C PRO A 173 19.08 -12.96 3.15
N LEU A 174 18.72 -12.66 1.90
CA LEU A 174 19.68 -12.48 0.83
C LEU A 174 20.52 -11.22 1.11
N ARG A 175 21.78 -11.39 1.53
CA ARG A 175 22.67 -10.26 1.87
C ARG A 175 23.42 -9.68 0.66
N THR A 176 23.58 -10.46 -0.41
CA THR A 176 24.27 -10.03 -1.64
C THR A 176 23.33 -9.26 -2.57
N LYS A 177 23.41 -7.93 -2.52
CA LYS A 177 22.70 -7.03 -3.44
C LYS A 177 23.50 -6.86 -4.74
N GLY A 178 22.79 -6.62 -5.85
CA GLY A 178 23.38 -6.25 -7.15
C GLY A 178 24.38 -7.22 -7.80
N SER A 179 24.42 -8.49 -7.38
CA SER A 179 25.42 -9.47 -7.88
C SER A 179 24.81 -10.77 -8.42
N MET A 180 23.51 -10.97 -8.21
CA MET A 180 22.82 -12.20 -8.61
C MET A 180 22.37 -12.16 -10.07
N HIS A 181 22.07 -13.34 -10.63
CA HIS A 181 21.22 -13.46 -11.81
C HIS A 181 19.78 -13.61 -11.34
N PHE A 182 18.86 -12.85 -11.91
CA PHE A 182 17.45 -12.89 -11.53
C PHE A 182 16.62 -13.43 -12.69
N TYR A 183 15.78 -14.41 -12.40
CA TYR A 183 14.84 -15.01 -13.36
C TYR A 183 13.42 -14.88 -12.79
N GLY A 184 12.68 -13.89 -13.26
CA GLY A 184 11.29 -13.65 -12.90
C GLY A 184 10.34 -14.38 -13.85
N LEU A 185 9.51 -15.27 -13.31
CA LEU A 185 8.44 -15.93 -14.08
C LEU A 185 7.17 -15.06 -14.17
N VAL A 186 7.37 -13.78 -14.52
CA VAL A 186 6.34 -12.76 -14.62
C VAL A 186 6.69 -11.80 -15.77
N PRO A 187 5.70 -11.06 -16.30
CA PRO A 187 5.97 -9.95 -17.22
C PRO A 187 6.95 -8.93 -16.62
N SER A 188 7.77 -8.32 -17.47
CA SER A 188 8.72 -7.26 -17.06
C SER A 188 8.05 -5.95 -16.63
N SER A 189 6.77 -5.73 -16.96
CA SER A 189 6.01 -4.54 -16.62
C SER A 189 4.51 -4.82 -16.39
N GLY A 190 3.85 -3.91 -15.67
CA GLY A 190 2.42 -4.00 -15.34
C GLY A 190 2.10 -3.41 -13.96
N TYR A 191 0.80 -3.23 -13.69
CA TYR A 191 0.28 -2.64 -12.44
C TYR A 191 -0.07 -3.65 -11.34
N SER A 192 0.17 -4.96 -11.58
CA SER A 192 -0.05 -5.97 -10.55
C SER A 192 1.03 -5.92 -9.47
N LYS A 193 0.67 -6.14 -8.20
CA LYS A 193 1.63 -6.12 -7.09
C LYS A 193 2.71 -7.19 -7.24
N HIS A 194 2.36 -8.33 -7.84
CA HIS A 194 3.31 -9.42 -8.04
C HIS A 194 4.40 -9.05 -9.06
N VAL A 195 4.03 -8.39 -10.16
CA VAL A 195 5.00 -7.87 -11.14
C VAL A 195 5.87 -6.80 -10.51
N GLU A 196 5.27 -5.85 -9.79
CA GLU A 196 6.01 -4.77 -9.10
C GLU A 196 7.02 -5.32 -8.08
N PHE A 197 6.59 -6.25 -7.22
CA PHE A 197 7.44 -6.87 -6.21
C PHE A 197 8.59 -7.65 -6.84
N THR A 198 8.30 -8.47 -7.85
CA THR A 198 9.33 -9.26 -8.55
C THR A 198 10.35 -8.37 -9.23
N ARG A 199 9.91 -7.26 -9.83
CA ARG A 199 10.80 -6.25 -10.41
C ARG A 199 11.67 -5.58 -9.35
N SER A 200 11.10 -5.16 -8.22
CA SER A 200 11.88 -4.55 -7.13
C SER A 200 12.96 -5.50 -6.59
N LEU A 201 12.65 -6.80 -6.45
CA LEU A 201 13.64 -7.81 -6.11
C LEU A 201 14.73 -7.91 -7.19
N ALA A 202 14.35 -7.97 -8.48
CA ALA A 202 15.31 -8.01 -9.57
C ALA A 202 16.25 -6.78 -9.57
N GLU A 203 15.70 -5.59 -9.30
CA GLU A 203 16.44 -4.34 -9.21
C GLU A 203 17.40 -4.30 -8.03
N THR A 204 16.95 -4.82 -6.88
CA THR A 204 17.73 -4.88 -5.64
C THR A 204 18.89 -5.87 -5.74
N PHE A 205 18.64 -7.04 -6.33
CA PHE A 205 19.54 -8.19 -6.21
C PHE A 205 20.37 -8.48 -7.44
N ALA A 206 19.93 -8.04 -8.63
CA ALA A 206 20.62 -8.27 -9.89
C ALA A 206 20.97 -6.95 -10.62
N PRO A 207 22.15 -6.88 -11.25
CA PRO A 207 22.47 -5.78 -12.15
C PRO A 207 21.59 -5.87 -13.41
N GLU A 208 21.39 -4.73 -14.09
CA GLU A 208 20.46 -4.59 -15.22
C GLU A 208 20.61 -5.69 -16.29
N GLY A 209 21.84 -5.99 -16.72
CA GLY A 209 22.13 -7.03 -17.73
C GLY A 209 21.94 -8.48 -17.28
N LYS A 210 21.51 -8.72 -16.03
CA LYS A 210 21.27 -10.05 -15.45
C LYS A 210 19.84 -10.22 -14.92
N ARG A 211 18.93 -9.33 -15.33
CA ARG A 211 17.50 -9.40 -15.02
C ARG A 211 16.78 -10.04 -16.21
N HIS A 212 16.21 -11.22 -15.99
CA HIS A 212 15.50 -11.97 -17.01
C HIS A 212 14.03 -12.12 -16.59
N PHE A 213 13.12 -11.76 -17.47
CA PHE A 213 11.67 -11.87 -17.28
C PHE A 213 11.08 -12.74 -18.41
N LEU A 214 9.85 -13.23 -18.22
CA LEU A 214 9.08 -13.89 -19.28
C LEU A 214 8.60 -12.90 -20.34
#